data_AF-A0A496XLN1-F1
#
_entry.id   AF-A0A496XLN1-F1
#
_cell.length_a   1.000
_cell.length_b   1.000
_cell.length_c   1.000
_cell.angle_alpha   90.00
_cell.angle_beta   90.00
_cell.angle_gamma   90.00
#
_symmetry.space_group_name_H-M   'P 1'
#
loop_
_entity.id
_entity.type
_entity.pdbx_description
1 polymer ?
#
loop_
_entity_poly.entity_id
_entity_poly.type
_entity_poly.pdbx_seq_one_letter_code
_entity_poly.pdbx_strand_id
1 'polypeptide(L)'
;MSYELFKFLHVVGVASSVTALTIVLVMDKPVHHIRGLSLIASSLILISGSLMVYYGNYYDTPVPNWILIKLIIWFLLFLSGAVFSKKLKRHRIPSLVLLLVAGLLSAAMGIFKPF
;
A
#
# COMPACT_ATOMS: atom_id res chain seq x y z
N MET A 1 -0.92 21.90 -2.44
CA MET A 1 0.22 20.95 -2.37
C MET A 1 0.51 20.43 -3.76
N SER A 2 1.77 20.16 -4.10
CA SER A 2 2.15 19.68 -5.44
C SER A 2 1.92 18.18 -5.59
N TYR A 3 1.67 17.73 -6.84
CA TYR A 3 1.57 16.32 -7.21
C TYR A 3 2.81 15.51 -6.75
N GLU A 4 4.00 16.10 -6.84
CA GLU A 4 5.26 15.47 -6.43
C GLU A 4 5.31 15.19 -4.92
N LEU A 5 4.75 16.06 -4.08
CA LEU A 5 4.68 15.82 -2.65
C LEU A 5 3.80 14.60 -2.33
N PHE A 6 2.68 14.44 -3.04
CA PHE A 6 1.83 13.26 -2.86
C PHE A 6 2.49 11.99 -3.37
N LYS A 7 3.24 12.05 -4.47
CA LYS A 7 4.05 10.93 -4.96
C LYS A 7 5.09 10.50 -3.91
N PHE A 8 5.80 11.46 -3.32
CA PHE A 8 6.77 11.21 -2.26
C PHE A 8 6.09 10.57 -1.03
N LEU A 9 5.03 11.18 -0.52
CA LEU A 9 4.26 10.64 0.61
C LEU A 9 3.75 9.23 0.32
N HIS A 10 3.29 8.98 -0.90
CA HIS A 10 2.80 7.68 -1.32
C HIS A 10 3.90 6.61 -1.24
N VAL A 11 5.08 6.88 -1.81
CA VAL A 11 6.21 5.95 -1.78
C VAL A 11 6.68 5.68 -0.35
N VAL A 12 6.78 6.73 0.48
CA VAL A 12 7.11 6.60 1.90
C VAL A 12 6.07 5.76 2.65
N GLY A 13 4.79 5.97 2.35
CA GLY A 13 3.70 5.15 2.88
C GLY A 13 3.85 3.68 2.48
N VAL A 14 4.11 3.39 1.21
CA VAL A 14 4.31 2.01 0.70
C VAL A 14 5.48 1.35 1.41
N ALA A 15 6.64 2.00 1.47
CA ALA A 15 7.82 1.47 2.16
C ALA A 15 7.53 1.20 3.65
N SER A 16 6.86 2.13 4.32
CA SER A 16 6.52 1.99 5.75
C SER A 16 5.52 0.85 5.98
N SER A 17 4.53 0.70 5.10
CA SER A 17 3.53 -0.38 5.18
C SER A 17 4.16 -1.75 4.95
N VAL A 18 4.97 -1.90 3.90
CA VAL A 18 5.70 -3.14 3.60
C VAL A 18 6.62 -3.52 4.76
N THR A 19 7.34 -2.55 5.34
CA THR A 19 8.21 -2.77 6.50
C THR A 19 7.40 -3.24 7.70
N ALA A 20 6.32 -2.53 8.07
CA ALA A 20 5.49 -2.89 9.22
C ALA A 20 4.82 -4.27 9.05
N LEU A 21 4.29 -4.57 7.86
CA LEU A 21 3.67 -5.87 7.56
C LEU A 21 4.69 -7.00 7.56
N THR A 22 5.91 -6.76 7.06
CA THR A 22 7.02 -7.72 7.15
C THR A 22 7.33 -8.04 8.61
N ILE A 23 7.43 -7.02 9.46
CA ILE A 23 7.67 -7.23 10.90
C ILE A 23 6.53 -8.04 11.53
N VAL A 24 5.27 -7.75 11.19
CA VAL A 24 4.09 -8.50 11.68
C VAL A 24 4.12 -9.98 11.24
N LEU A 25 4.61 -10.26 10.04
CA LEU A 25 4.73 -11.63 9.51
C LEU A 25 5.91 -12.40 10.10
N VAL A 26 7.02 -11.73 10.38
CA VAL A 26 8.27 -12.35 10.86
C VAL A 26 8.31 -12.50 12.37
N MET A 27 7.83 -11.51 13.14
CA MET A 27 7.82 -11.58 14.60
C MET A 27 6.67 -12.44 15.11
N ASP A 28 6.93 -13.35 16.05
CA ASP A 28 5.90 -14.19 16.66
C ASP A 28 4.90 -13.38 17.50
N LYS A 29 5.39 -12.39 18.24
CA LYS A 29 4.61 -11.42 19.01
C LYS A 29 4.93 -9.99 18.54
N PRO A 30 4.33 -9.52 17.44
CA PRO A 30 4.57 -8.15 17.00
C PRO A 30 4.00 -7.17 18.03
N VAL A 31 4.76 -6.11 18.32
CA VAL A 31 4.36 -5.06 19.25
C VAL A 31 3.10 -4.37 18.74
N HIS A 32 2.14 -4.06 19.62
CA HIS A 32 0.85 -3.45 19.25
C HIS A 32 1.02 -2.19 18.37
N HIS A 33 2.06 -1.39 18.64
CA HIS A 33 2.37 -0.19 17.87
C HIS A 33 2.74 -0.46 16.41
N ILE A 34 3.35 -1.60 16.08
CA ILE A 34 3.75 -1.94 14.71
C ILE A 34 2.53 -2.23 13.85
N ARG A 35 1.50 -2.88 14.43
CA ARG A 35 0.22 -3.07 13.75
C ARG A 35 -0.46 -1.73 13.47
N GLY A 36 -0.45 -0.82 14.45
CA GLY A 36 -0.96 0.54 14.29
C GLY A 36 -0.21 1.31 13.20
N LEU A 37 1.12 1.18 13.15
CA LEU A 37 1.96 1.83 12.15
C LEU A 37 1.67 1.31 10.73
N SER A 38 1.41 0.01 10.57
CA SER A 38 0.96 -0.55 9.28
C SER A 38 -0.37 0.04 8.82
N LEU A 39 -1.27 0.30 9.77
CA LEU A 39 -2.59 0.87 9.51
C LEU A 39 -2.47 2.33 9.08
N ILE A 40 -1.70 3.12 9.82
CA ILE A 40 -1.42 4.54 9.52
C ILE A 40 -0.72 4.66 8.16
N ALA A 41 0.31 3.84 7.91
CA ALA A 41 1.01 3.83 6.63
C ALA A 41 0.06 3.47 5.48
N SER A 42 -0.83 2.50 5.66
CA SER A 42 -1.82 2.12 4.65
C SER A 42 -2.85 3.22 4.38
N SER A 43 -3.31 3.92 5.42
CA SER A 43 -4.16 5.10 5.27
C SER A 43 -3.43 6.22 4.51
N LEU A 44 -2.15 6.42 4.79
CA LEU A 44 -1.34 7.43 4.13
C LEU A 44 -1.15 7.12 2.64
N ILE A 45 -0.97 5.84 2.27
CA ILE A 45 -0.96 5.36 0.88
C ILE A 45 -2.29 5.65 0.18
N LEU A 46 -3.42 5.36 0.82
CA LEU A 46 -4.75 5.59 0.26
C LEU A 46 -5.01 7.09 0.05
N ILE A 47 -4.78 7.91 1.08
CA ILE A 47 -5.01 9.35 1.02
C ILE A 47 -4.10 10.00 -0.01
N SER A 48 -2.79 9.73 0.03
CA SER A 48 -1.85 10.27 -0.96
C SER A 48 -2.17 9.79 -2.38
N GLY A 49 -2.56 8.52 -2.55
CA GLY A 49 -2.98 7.96 -3.83
C GLY A 49 -4.20 8.68 -4.40
N SER A 50 -5.24 8.87 -3.60
CA SER A 50 -6.45 9.59 -4.01
C SER A 50 -6.18 11.06 -4.33
N LEU A 51 -5.32 11.72 -3.54
CA LEU A 51 -4.92 13.11 -3.80
C LEU A 51 -4.08 13.24 -5.08
N MET A 52 -3.25 12.24 -5.42
CA MET A 52 -2.57 12.21 -6.72
C MET A 52 -3.55 12.15 -7.89
N VAL A 53 -4.71 11.51 -7.74
CA VAL A 53 -5.77 11.49 -8.77
C VAL A 53 -6.41 12.86 -8.90
N TYR A 54 -6.80 13.45 -7.77
CA TYR A 54 -7.39 14.79 -7.68
C TYR A 54 -6.46 15.83 -8.34
N TYR A 55 -5.20 15.92 -7.90
CA TYR A 55 -4.23 16.86 -8.46
C TYR A 55 -3.61 16.43 -9.80
N GLY A 56 -3.95 15.25 -10.30
CA GLY A 56 -3.50 14.72 -11.59
C GLY A 56 -4.33 15.22 -12.77
N ASN A 57 -5.34 16.08 -12.54
CA ASN A 57 -6.27 16.61 -13.54
C ASN A 57 -7.13 15.54 -14.25
N TYR A 58 -7.50 14.47 -13.54
CA TYR A 58 -8.41 13.43 -14.08
C TYR A 58 -9.90 13.77 -13.91
N TYR A 59 -10.28 15.04 -13.66
CA TYR A 59 -11.67 15.41 -13.35
C TYR A 59 -12.64 15.23 -14.52
N ASP A 60 -12.17 15.44 -15.75
CA ASP A 60 -12.98 15.36 -16.96
C ASP A 60 -12.82 14.02 -17.71
N THR A 61 -12.01 13.11 -17.15
CA THR A 61 -11.77 11.77 -17.72
C THR A 61 -12.32 10.70 -16.79
N PRO A 62 -12.83 9.58 -17.30
CA PRO A 62 -13.18 8.44 -16.46
C PRO A 62 -11.97 8.05 -15.59
N VAL A 63 -12.22 7.70 -14.32
CA VAL A 63 -11.18 7.32 -13.37
C VAL A 63 -10.25 6.29 -14.03
N PRO A 64 -8.95 6.59 -14.19
CA PRO A 64 -8.03 5.68 -14.84
C PRO A 64 -8.02 4.29 -14.19
N ASN A 65 -8.10 3.24 -15.02
CA ASN A 65 -8.20 1.85 -14.55
C ASN A 65 -7.05 1.44 -13.61
N TRP A 66 -5.86 2.01 -13.78
CA TRP A 66 -4.72 1.73 -12.90
C TRP A 66 -4.97 2.16 -11.45
N ILE A 67 -5.77 3.20 -11.21
CA ILE A 67 -6.14 3.65 -9.86
C ILE A 67 -7.06 2.63 -9.20
N LEU A 68 -8.07 2.15 -9.94
CA LEU A 68 -8.99 1.10 -9.46
C LEU A 68 -8.22 -0.18 -9.13
N ILE A 69 -7.35 -0.64 -10.02
CA ILE A 69 -6.51 -1.82 -9.80
C ILE A 69 -5.64 -1.63 -8.55
N LYS A 70 -5.02 -0.45 -8.40
CA LYS A 70 -4.18 -0.12 -7.25
C LYS A 70 -4.97 -0.11 -5.93
N LEU A 71 -6.17 0.47 -5.93
CA LEU A 71 -7.07 0.48 -4.77
C LEU A 71 -7.49 -0.94 -4.37
N ILE A 72 -7.83 -1.79 -5.35
CA ILE A 72 -8.20 -3.19 -5.12
C ILE A 72 -7.02 -3.95 -4.51
N ILE A 73 -5.83 -3.85 -5.11
CA ILE A 73 -4.61 -4.50 -4.59
C ILE A 73 -4.36 -4.05 -3.15
N TRP A 74 -4.43 -2.73 -2.87
CA TRP A 74 -4.19 -2.23 -1.53
C TRP A 74 -5.25 -2.66 -0.52
N PHE A 75 -6.52 -2.67 -0.91
CA PHE A 75 -7.60 -3.15 -0.06
C PHE A 75 -7.37 -4.61 0.33
N LEU A 76 -6.99 -5.46 -0.64
CA LEU A 76 -6.68 -6.87 -0.39
C LEU A 76 -5.45 -7.06 0.51
N LEU A 77 -4.38 -6.27 0.32
CA LEU A 77 -3.20 -6.31 1.19
C LEU A 77 -3.51 -5.84 2.61
N PHE A 78 -4.32 -4.80 2.75
CA PHE A 78 -4.72 -4.25 4.04
C PHE A 78 -5.59 -5.25 4.82
N LEU A 79 -6.61 -5.83 4.18
CA LEU A 79 -7.44 -6.87 4.79
C LEU A 79 -6.63 -8.11 5.16
N SER A 80 -5.73 -8.55 4.28
CA SER A 80 -4.88 -9.71 4.55
C SER A 80 -3.92 -9.47 5.71
N GLY A 81 -3.29 -8.30 5.80
CA GLY A 81 -2.44 -7.91 6.92
C GLY A 81 -3.18 -7.80 8.25
N ALA A 82 -4.32 -7.11 8.29
CA ALA A 82 -5.05 -6.85 9.52
C ALA A 82 -5.82 -8.09 10.04
N VAL A 83 -6.51 -8.80 9.15
CA VAL A 83 -7.46 -9.87 9.52
C VAL A 83 -6.80 -11.25 9.48
N PHE A 84 -5.88 -11.47 8.53
CA PHE A 84 -5.34 -12.80 8.24
C PHE A 84 -3.89 -12.99 8.67
N SER A 85 -3.26 -12.04 9.39
CA SER A 85 -1.85 -12.14 9.82
C SER A 85 -1.48 -13.48 10.47
N LYS A 86 -2.35 -14.07 11.31
CA LYS A 86 -2.11 -15.39 11.92
C LYS A 86 -2.08 -16.53 10.88
N LYS A 87 -2.97 -16.50 9.88
CA LYS A 87 -3.03 -17.50 8.81
C LYS A 87 -1.89 -17.32 7.81
N LEU A 88 -1.52 -16.08 7.51
CA LEU A 88 -0.41 -15.75 6.61
C LEU A 88 0.94 -16.24 7.12
N LYS A 89 1.15 -16.31 8.45
CA LYS A 89 2.37 -16.89 9.03
C LYS A 89 2.61 -18.35 8.62
N ARG A 90 1.54 -19.13 8.37
CA ARG A 90 1.66 -20.52 7.87
C ARG A 90 2.28 -20.58 6.47
N HIS A 91 2.08 -19.52 5.68
CA HIS A 91 2.64 -19.36 4.34
C HIS A 91 3.53 -18.11 4.29
N ARG A 92 4.44 -17.98 5.26
CA ARG A 92 5.25 -16.77 5.46
C ARG A 92 6.01 -16.36 4.20
N ILE A 93 6.71 -17.29 3.55
CA ILE A 93 7.51 -16.98 2.36
C ILE A 93 6.63 -16.51 1.19
N PRO A 94 5.57 -17.24 0.77
CA PRO A 94 4.66 -16.75 -0.25
C PRO A 94 4.03 -15.39 0.08
N SER A 95 3.65 -15.17 1.34
CA SER A 95 3.02 -13.93 1.78
C SER A 95 3.99 -12.74 1.69
N LEU A 96 5.26 -12.94 2.05
CA LEU A 96 6.30 -11.90 1.94
C LEU A 96 6.60 -11.56 0.47
N VAL A 97 6.68 -12.58 -0.40
CA VAL A 97 6.88 -12.36 -1.85
C VAL A 97 5.71 -11.57 -2.42
N LEU A 98 4.47 -11.94 -2.08
CA LEU A 98 3.27 -11.26 -2.58
C LEU A 98 3.19 -9.81 -2.07
N LEU A 99 3.56 -9.58 -0.80
CA LEU A 99 3.66 -8.25 -0.21
C LEU A 99 4.69 -7.38 -0.94
N LEU A 100 5.88 -7.93 -1.23
CA LEU A 100 6.95 -7.22 -1.94
C LEU A 100 6.54 -6.89 -3.37
N VAL A 101 6.03 -7.88 -4.11
CA VAL A 101 5.57 -7.69 -5.49
C VAL A 101 4.47 -6.63 -5.54
N ALA A 102 3.50 -6.69 -4.64
CA ALA A 102 2.39 -5.76 -4.64
C ALA A 102 2.80 -4.34 -4.18
N GLY A 103 3.75 -4.22 -3.23
CA GLY A 103 4.36 -2.95 -2.86
C GLY A 103 5.13 -2.31 -4.03
N LEU A 104 5.95 -3.10 -4.73
CA LEU A 104 6.70 -2.64 -5.91
C LEU A 104 5.76 -2.20 -7.04
N LEU A 105 4.74 -3.00 -7.35
CA LEU A 105 3.73 -2.64 -8.35
C LEU A 105 3.02 -1.34 -7.96
N SER A 106 2.66 -1.17 -6.69
CA SER A 106 1.97 0.04 -6.24
C SER A 106 2.84 1.30 -6.38
N ALA A 107 4.12 1.21 -6.02
CA ALA A 107 5.08 2.28 -6.21
C ALA A 107 5.31 2.59 -7.69
N ALA A 108 5.52 1.55 -8.52
CA ALA A 108 5.71 1.69 -9.95
C ALA A 108 4.50 2.35 -10.62
N MET A 109 3.27 1.94 -10.29
CA MET A 109 2.05 2.55 -10.82
C MET A 109 1.91 4.02 -10.41
N GLY A 110 2.34 4.39 -9.20
CA GLY A 110 2.36 5.79 -8.76
C GLY A 110 3.38 6.67 -9.50
N ILE A 111 4.50 6.09 -9.95
CA ILE A 111 5.57 6.81 -10.63
C ILE A 111 5.31 6.89 -12.14
N PHE A 112 5.08 5.75 -12.77
CA PHE A 112 5.06 5.62 -14.22
C PHE A 112 3.69 5.89 -14.83
N LYS A 113 2.60 5.86 -14.05
CA LYS A 113 1.21 6.01 -14.55
C LYS A 113 1.00 5.21 -15.85
N PRO A 114 1.28 3.89 -15.89
CA PRO A 114 1.46 3.20 -17.16
C PRO A 114 0.18 3.12 -18.03
N PHE A 115 -0.97 3.63 -17.56
CA PHE A 115 -2.25 3.64 -18.26
C PHE A 115 -3.06 4.89 -17.88
#